data_AF-A0A174EW27-F1
#
_entry.id   AF-A0A174EW27-F1
#
_cell.length_a   1.000
_cell.length_b   1.000
_cell.length_c   1.000
_cell.angle_alpha   90.00
_cell.angle_beta   90.00
_cell.angle_gamma   90.00
#
_symmetry.space_group_name_H-M   'P 1'
#
loop_
_entity.id
_entity.type
_entity.pdbx_description
1 polymer ?
#
loop_
_entity_poly.entity_id
_entity_poly.type
_entity_poly.pdbx_seq_one_letter_code
_entity_poly.pdbx_strand_id
1 'polypeptide(L)'
;MNIGILAVDSNFPNLALMKISAYHKARGDQVEWYNPLCEYDKVYAAKVFTFTPDYNYYINTNQIEKGGTGYDIEKVLPVEVDRIQPDYSIYNIDSNLSYGFLTRGCPNRCKWCVVPKKEGKISPYMDIEEITAGRKKLSLWIIIYWPQTMACSK
;
A
#
# COMPACT_ATOMS: atom_id res chain seq x y z
N MET A 1 -5.03 15.31 14.00
CA MET A 1 -4.29 15.83 12.84
C MET A 1 -5.12 15.64 11.58
N ASN A 2 -4.93 16.50 10.59
CA ASN A 2 -5.47 16.38 9.24
C ASN A 2 -4.43 15.72 8.34
N ILE A 3 -4.73 14.51 7.89
CA ILE A 3 -3.82 13.65 7.14
C ILE A 3 -4.27 13.55 5.69
N GLY A 4 -3.40 13.93 4.77
CA GLY A 4 -3.61 13.75 3.35
C GLY A 4 -3.00 12.43 2.86
N ILE A 5 -3.75 11.69 2.05
CA ILE A 5 -3.26 10.48 1.37
C ILE A 5 -3.19 10.73 -0.13
N LEU A 6 -2.04 10.42 -0.73
CA LEU A 6 -1.79 10.62 -2.16
C LEU A 6 -1.32 9.31 -2.81
N ALA A 7 -2.13 8.78 -3.74
CA ALA A 7 -1.72 7.72 -4.65
C ALA A 7 -1.16 8.36 -5.93
N VAL A 8 0.12 8.16 -6.21
CA VAL A 8 0.85 8.96 -7.22
C VAL A 8 0.63 8.42 -8.63
N ASP A 9 0.63 7.11 -8.80
CA ASP A 9 0.73 6.48 -10.12
C ASP A 9 -0.22 5.30 -10.34
N SER A 10 -1.14 5.05 -9.41
CA SER A 10 -2.06 3.92 -9.48
C SER A 10 -3.44 4.28 -8.91
N ASN A 11 -4.47 3.96 -9.69
CA ASN A 11 -5.87 4.01 -9.26
C ASN A 11 -6.32 2.70 -8.57
N PHE A 12 -5.45 1.68 -8.51
CA PHE A 12 -5.76 0.45 -7.79
C PHE A 12 -5.67 0.67 -6.27
N PRO A 13 -6.47 -0.06 -5.48
CA PRO A 13 -6.41 0.02 -4.03
C PRO A 13 -5.00 -0.23 -3.51
N ASN A 14 -4.46 0.70 -2.73
CA ASN A 14 -3.14 0.57 -2.14
C ASN A 14 -3.29 0.12 -0.69
N LEU A 15 -2.89 -1.12 -0.40
CA LEU A 15 -3.01 -1.71 0.94
C LEU A 15 -2.24 -0.90 1.99
N ALA A 16 -1.08 -0.33 1.65
CA ALA A 16 -0.31 0.48 2.58
C ALA A 16 -1.06 1.76 2.97
N LEU A 17 -1.65 2.45 2.00
CA LEU A 17 -2.45 3.65 2.25
C LEU A 17 -3.71 3.34 3.05
N MET A 18 -4.38 2.22 2.77
CA MET A 18 -5.54 1.78 3.56
C MET A 18 -5.16 1.51 5.03
N LYS A 19 -4.01 0.89 5.29
CA LYS A 19 -3.52 0.63 6.65
C LYS A 19 -3.09 1.92 7.38
N ILE A 20 -2.42 2.84 6.68
CA ILE A 20 -2.09 4.17 7.21
C ILE A 20 -3.37 4.93 7.59
N SER A 21 -4.40 4.90 6.73
CA SER A 21 -5.69 5.52 7.03
C SER A 21 -6.31 4.95 8.30
N ALA A 22 -6.38 3.62 8.40
CA ALA A 22 -6.92 2.95 9.58
C ALA A 22 -6.14 3.31 10.86
N TYR A 23 -4.80 3.34 10.80
CA TYR A 23 -3.94 3.71 11.92
C TYR A 23 -4.23 5.12 12.44
N HIS A 24 -4.32 6.10 11.54
CA HIS A 24 -4.61 7.49 11.90
C HIS A 24 -6.04 7.66 12.43
N LYS A 25 -7.04 7.07 11.76
CA LYS A 25 -8.43 7.12 12.21
C LYS A 25 -8.62 6.51 13.60
N ALA A 26 -7.91 5.41 13.91
CA ALA A 26 -7.93 4.79 15.23
C ALA A 26 -7.40 5.71 16.35
N ARG A 27 -6.61 6.73 16.00
CA ARG A 27 -6.05 7.73 16.92
C ARG A 27 -6.88 9.01 16.98
N GLY A 28 -8.00 9.07 16.26
CA GLY A 28 -8.86 10.25 16.16
C GLY A 28 -8.38 11.29 15.14
N ASP A 29 -7.42 10.95 14.29
CA ASP A 29 -7.01 11.82 13.18
C ASP A 29 -8.02 11.77 12.03
N GLN A 30 -8.14 12.87 11.29
CA GLN A 30 -8.92 12.96 10.07
C GLN A 30 -8.06 12.55 8.89
N VAL A 31 -8.60 11.68 8.04
CA VAL A 31 -7.86 11.15 6.88
C VAL A 31 -8.72 11.27 5.64
N GLU A 32 -8.16 11.89 4.61
CA GLU A 32 -8.81 12.06 3.32
C GLU A 32 -7.81 11.97 2.16
N TRP A 33 -8.36 11.90 0.94
CA TRP A 33 -7.55 12.07 -0.26
C TRP A 33 -6.96 13.47 -0.30
N TYR A 34 -5.66 13.54 -0.60
CA TYR A 34 -4.95 14.80 -0.70
C TYR A 34 -5.64 15.74 -1.70
N ASN A 35 -6.04 16.90 -1.21
CA ASN A 35 -6.59 17.99 -1.99
C ASN A 35 -5.57 19.13 -2.07
N PRO A 36 -5.08 19.52 -3.26
CA PRO A 36 -4.11 20.62 -3.41
C PRO A 36 -4.58 21.97 -2.90
N LEU A 37 -5.89 22.15 -2.70
CA LEU A 37 -6.49 23.37 -2.17
C LEU A 37 -6.53 23.42 -0.64
N CYS A 38 -6.18 22.32 0.03
CA CYS A 38 -6.24 22.17 1.48
C CYS A 38 -4.84 22.14 2.09
N GLU A 39 -4.74 22.47 3.37
CA GLU A 39 -3.50 22.34 4.16
C GLU A 39 -3.60 21.11 5.06
N TYR A 40 -2.50 20.37 5.18
CA TYR A 40 -2.44 19.14 5.96
C TYR A 40 -1.31 19.20 6.98
N ASP A 41 -1.53 18.59 8.14
CA ASP A 41 -0.48 18.41 9.14
C ASP A 41 0.58 17.43 8.64
N LYS A 42 0.16 16.40 7.89
CA LYS A 42 1.03 15.40 7.28
C LYS A 42 0.42 14.80 6.01
N VAL A 43 1.24 14.53 5.00
CA VAL A 43 0.82 13.85 3.77
C VAL A 43 1.62 12.57 3.55
N TYR A 44 0.92 11.47 3.27
CA TYR A 44 1.51 10.19 2.85
C TYR A 44 1.36 10.02 1.34
N ALA A 45 2.47 9.89 0.63
CA ALA A 45 2.47 9.66 -0.81
C ALA A 45 2.99 8.26 -1.14
N ALA A 46 2.19 7.48 -1.86
CA ALA A 46 2.56 6.14 -2.28
C ALA A 46 2.73 6.05 -3.80
N LYS A 47 3.88 5.51 -4.23
CA LYS A 47 4.20 5.27 -5.64
C LYS A 47 4.63 3.81 -5.85
N VAL A 48 4.05 3.15 -6.84
CA VAL A 48 4.28 1.72 -7.11
C VAL A 48 5.38 1.50 -8.12
N PHE A 49 5.39 2.29 -9.21
CA PHE A 49 6.27 2.13 -10.36
C PHE A 49 7.42 3.14 -10.31
N THR A 50 8.61 2.70 -10.73
CA THR A 50 9.79 3.56 -10.78
C THR A 50 9.83 4.44 -12.05
N PHE A 51 9.14 4.03 -13.11
CA PHE A 51 9.15 4.68 -14.43
C PHE A 51 8.04 5.71 -14.64
N THR A 52 7.07 5.80 -13.72
CA THR A 52 6.00 6.81 -13.78
C THR A 52 6.53 8.15 -13.25
N PRO A 53 6.01 9.30 -13.73
CA PRO A 53 6.40 10.59 -13.19
C PRO A 53 6.03 10.72 -11.71
N ASP A 54 6.76 11.56 -10.97
CA ASP A 54 6.38 11.94 -9.60
C ASP A 54 5.26 12.98 -9.61
N TYR A 55 4.64 13.21 -8.45
CA TYR A 55 3.73 14.31 -8.24
C TYR A 55 4.51 15.64 -8.24
N ASN A 56 4.38 16.40 -9.33
CA ASN A 56 5.20 17.59 -9.61
C ASN A 56 4.66 18.89 -8.99
N TYR A 57 3.56 18.85 -8.26
CA TYR A 57 2.97 20.04 -7.64
C TYR A 57 3.44 20.19 -6.20
N TYR A 58 3.42 21.44 -5.72
CA TYR A 58 3.70 21.74 -4.33
C TYR A 58 2.67 21.03 -3.43
N ILE A 59 3.16 20.35 -2.41
CA ILE A 59 2.32 19.69 -1.40
C ILE A 59 2.24 20.62 -0.19
N ASN A 60 1.04 21.07 0.14
CA ASN A 60 0.80 22.06 1.20
C ASN A 60 0.88 21.42 2.60
N THR A 61 2.07 20.98 2.97
CA THR A 61 2.41 20.45 4.30
C THR A 61 3.91 20.53 4.55
N ASN A 62 4.31 20.65 5.81
CA ASN A 62 5.70 20.57 6.23
C ASN A 62 6.16 19.13 6.51
N GLN A 63 5.24 18.16 6.54
CA GLN A 63 5.55 16.75 6.82
C GLN A 63 5.06 15.85 5.69
N ILE A 64 5.97 15.45 4.80
CA ILE A 64 5.66 14.54 3.69
C ILE A 64 6.38 13.21 3.92
N GLU A 65 5.63 12.11 3.92
CA GLU A 65 6.17 10.77 3.97
C GLU A 65 5.91 10.04 2.64
N LYS A 66 6.98 9.84 1.87
CA LYS A 66 6.97 9.12 0.60
C LYS A 66 7.29 7.64 0.83
N GLY A 67 6.53 6.74 0.21
CA GLY A 67 6.75 5.30 0.32
C GLY A 67 6.27 4.50 -0.88
N GLY A 68 6.62 3.22 -0.89
CA GLY A 68 6.35 2.34 -2.02
C GLY A 68 7.56 2.21 -2.96
N THR A 69 7.54 1.14 -3.74
CA THR A 69 8.69 0.71 -4.54
C THR A 69 9.11 1.72 -5.61
N GLY A 70 8.19 2.60 -6.02
CA GLY A 70 8.49 3.68 -6.97
C GLY A 70 9.34 4.80 -6.39
N TYR A 71 9.42 4.92 -5.06
CA TYR A 71 10.29 5.88 -4.36
C TYR A 71 11.49 5.22 -3.70
N ASP A 72 11.21 4.25 -2.83
CA ASP A 72 12.23 3.56 -2.05
C ASP A 72 11.80 2.11 -1.81
N ILE A 73 12.65 1.19 -2.27
CA ILE A 73 12.45 -0.24 -2.12
C ILE A 73 12.63 -0.71 -0.67
N GLU A 74 13.49 -0.04 0.10
CA GLU A 74 13.85 -0.43 1.48
C GLU A 74 12.87 0.15 2.50
N LYS A 75 12.09 1.17 2.10
CA LYS A 75 11.05 1.76 2.95
C LYS A 75 9.95 0.73 3.25
N VAL A 76 9.91 0.33 4.51
CA VAL A 76 8.89 -0.56 5.08
C VAL A 76 7.91 0.24 5.95
N LEU A 77 6.67 -0.24 6.01
CA LEU A 77 5.71 0.27 6.98
C LEU A 77 6.16 -0.13 8.40
N PRO A 78 5.98 0.74 9.40
CA PRO A 78 6.10 0.37 10.80
C PRO A 78 5.16 -0.80 11.12
N VAL A 79 5.60 -1.72 11.99
CA VAL A 79 4.88 -2.98 12.29
C VAL A 79 3.48 -2.71 12.85
N GLU A 80 3.34 -1.66 13.65
CA GLU A 80 2.08 -1.21 14.23
C GLU A 80 1.08 -0.76 13.16
N VAL A 81 1.54 -0.22 12.03
CA VAL A 81 0.68 0.13 10.89
C VAL A 81 0.45 -1.08 10.00
N ASP A 82 1.50 -1.87 9.75
CA ASP A 82 1.42 -3.01 8.84
C ASP A 82 0.55 -4.15 9.37
N ARG A 83 0.37 -4.30 10.70
CA ARG A 83 -0.53 -5.31 11.28
C ARG A 83 -1.99 -4.85 11.46
N ILE A 84 -2.30 -3.59 11.16
CA ILE A 84 -3.67 -3.06 11.24
C ILE A 84 -4.53 -3.54 10.07
N GLN A 85 -5.83 -3.71 10.34
CA GLN A 85 -6.84 -3.98 9.32
C GLN A 85 -7.00 -2.75 8.40
N PRO A 86 -6.95 -2.94 7.08
CA PRO A 86 -7.04 -1.83 6.14
C PRO A 86 -8.40 -1.13 6.20
N ASP A 87 -8.36 0.19 6.07
CA ASP A 87 -9.55 1.01 5.90
C ASP A 87 -10.02 0.95 4.44
N TYR A 88 -11.02 0.11 4.18
CA TYR A 88 -11.62 -0.04 2.86
C TYR A 88 -12.46 1.16 2.41
N SER A 89 -12.82 2.08 3.32
CA SER A 89 -13.72 3.20 3.01
C SER A 89 -13.08 4.21 2.06
N ILE A 90 -11.75 4.38 2.10
CA ILE A 90 -11.05 5.38 1.29
C ILE A 90 -11.08 5.08 -0.21
N TYR A 91 -11.27 3.81 -0.58
CA TYR A 91 -11.36 3.38 -1.98
C TYR A 91 -12.78 2.97 -2.39
N ASN A 92 -13.79 3.22 -1.55
CA ASN A 92 -15.18 2.82 -1.79
C ASN A 92 -15.34 1.33 -2.17
N ILE A 93 -14.60 0.46 -1.48
CA ILE A 93 -14.60 -0.98 -1.70
C ILE A 93 -15.82 -1.63 -1.03
N ASP A 94 -16.36 -2.71 -1.60
CA ASP A 94 -17.42 -3.53 -1.01
C ASP A 94 -17.07 -3.93 0.44
N SER A 95 -17.95 -3.65 1.39
CA SER A 95 -17.75 -3.93 2.81
C SER A 95 -17.59 -5.43 3.12
N ASN A 96 -18.06 -6.30 2.23
CA ASN A 96 -17.89 -7.74 2.32
C ASN A 96 -16.62 -8.27 1.63
N LEU A 97 -15.80 -7.40 1.03
CA LEU A 97 -14.56 -7.78 0.35
C LEU A 97 -13.34 -7.49 1.23
N SER A 98 -12.44 -8.48 1.28
CA SER A 98 -11.15 -8.36 1.98
C SER A 98 -10.00 -8.44 0.99
N TYR A 99 -9.01 -7.58 1.18
CA TYR A 99 -7.73 -7.62 0.49
C TYR A 99 -6.62 -7.97 1.46
N GLY A 100 -5.72 -8.87 1.06
CA GLY A 100 -4.57 -9.23 1.88
C GLY A 100 -3.60 -10.18 1.19
N PHE A 101 -2.53 -10.49 1.91
CA PHE A 101 -1.49 -11.43 1.53
C PHE A 101 -1.40 -12.49 2.64
N LEU A 102 -1.34 -13.78 2.27
CA LEU A 102 -1.05 -14.84 3.25
C LEU A 102 0.45 -14.92 3.54
N THR A 103 1.26 -14.65 2.52
CA THR A 103 2.71 -14.74 2.56
C THR A 103 3.34 -13.51 1.95
N ARG A 104 4.53 -13.16 2.44
CA ARG A 104 5.44 -12.18 1.83
C ARG A 104 6.64 -12.90 1.25
N GLY A 105 7.40 -12.21 0.40
CA GLY A 105 8.64 -12.74 -0.17
C GLY A 105 8.42 -13.62 -1.40
N CYS A 106 9.50 -13.80 -2.15
CA CYS A 106 9.52 -14.64 -3.34
C CYS A 106 10.87 -15.37 -3.41
N PRO A 107 10.88 -16.72 -3.54
CA PRO A 107 12.12 -17.48 -3.55
C PRO A 107 12.82 -17.38 -4.91
N ASN A 108 12.07 -16.99 -5.94
CA ASN A 108 12.55 -16.88 -7.31
C ASN A 108 13.35 -15.60 -7.48
N ARG A 109 14.63 -15.73 -7.80
CA ARG A 109 15.55 -14.60 -8.04
C ARG A 109 15.50 -14.12 -9.49
N CYS A 110 14.30 -13.91 -10.02
CA CYS A 110 14.13 -13.43 -11.39
C CYS A 110 14.80 -12.06 -11.55
N LYS A 111 15.54 -11.85 -12.64
CA LYS A 111 16.35 -10.63 -12.86
C LYS A 111 15.51 -9.34 -12.86
N TRP A 112 14.24 -9.44 -13.26
CA TRP A 112 13.28 -8.34 -13.36
C TRP A 112 12.41 -8.16 -12.10
N CYS A 113 12.49 -9.08 -11.13
CA CYS A 113 11.62 -9.07 -9.96
C CYS A 113 12.30 -8.37 -8.78
N VAL A 114 11.63 -7.36 -8.24
CA VAL A 114 12.11 -6.58 -7.09
C VAL A 114 11.81 -7.26 -5.74
N VAL A 115 10.87 -8.20 -5.71
CA VAL A 115 10.35 -8.83 -4.47
C VAL A 115 11.43 -9.54 -3.67
N PRO A 116 12.34 -10.36 -4.24
CA PRO A 116 13.37 -11.03 -3.44
C PRO A 116 14.33 -10.04 -2.78
N LYS A 117 14.56 -8.87 -3.38
CA LYS A 117 15.38 -7.80 -2.78
C LYS A 117 14.60 -7.06 -1.69
N LYS A 118 13.31 -6.80 -1.91
CA LYS A 118 12.46 -6.03 -1.00
C LYS A 118 11.98 -6.82 0.22
N GLU A 119 11.46 -8.02 -0.02
CA GLU A 119 10.77 -8.83 0.99
C GLU A 119 11.55 -10.09 1.38
N GLY A 120 12.57 -10.46 0.61
CA GLY A 120 13.43 -11.61 0.91
C GLY A 120 12.79 -12.96 0.57
N LYS A 121 13.15 -13.98 1.36
CA LYS A 121 12.60 -15.34 1.24
C LYS A 121 11.13 -15.36 1.65
N ILE A 122 10.40 -16.38 1.19
CA ILE A 122 9.00 -16.56 1.60
C ILE A 122 8.91 -16.62 3.12
N SER A 123 8.01 -15.81 3.68
CA SER A 123 7.64 -15.83 5.09
C SER A 123 6.12 -15.75 5.24
N PRO A 124 5.55 -16.39 6.28
CA PRO A 124 4.14 -16.20 6.61
C PRO A 124 3.89 -14.75 7.01
N TYR A 125 2.71 -14.23 6.69
CA TYR A 125 2.38 -12.84 6.93
C TYR A 125 1.08 -12.61 7.69
N MET A 126 -0.05 -13.08 7.17
CA MET A 126 -1.34 -12.99 7.86
C MET A 126 -2.13 -14.27 7.61
N ASP A 127 -2.89 -14.67 8.62
CA ASP A 127 -3.80 -15.80 8.48
C ASP A 127 -5.07 -15.40 7.73
N ILE A 128 -5.72 -16.37 7.09
CA ILE A 128 -6.94 -16.12 6.32
C ILE A 128 -8.07 -15.55 7.19
N GLU A 129 -8.15 -15.98 8.44
CA GLU A 129 -9.10 -15.49 9.43
C GLU A 129 -8.81 -14.03 9.82
N GLU A 130 -7.51 -13.68 9.97
CA GLU A 130 -7.08 -12.30 10.19
C GLU A 130 -7.46 -11.41 9.00
N ILE A 131 -7.24 -11.86 7.76
CA ILE A 131 -7.54 -11.06 6.56
C ILE A 131 -9.04 -10.87 6.37
N THR A 132 -9.82 -11.93 6.53
CA THR A 132 -11.26 -11.88 6.29
C THR A 132 -11.99 -11.10 7.38
N ALA A 133 -11.56 -11.23 8.65
CA ALA A 133 -12.18 -10.56 9.80
C ALA A 133 -13.72 -10.66 9.78
N GLY A 134 -14.26 -11.83 9.39
CA GLY A 134 -15.69 -12.10 9.29
C GLY A 134 -16.37 -11.71 7.96
N ARG A 135 -15.64 -11.16 6.99
CA ARG A 135 -16.15 -10.85 5.64
C ARG A 135 -16.26 -12.10 4.77
N LYS A 136 -17.22 -12.08 3.84
CA LYS A 136 -17.59 -13.24 3.01
C LYS A 136 -16.78 -13.39 1.73
N LYS A 137 -16.19 -12.32 1.21
CA LYS A 137 -15.40 -12.32 -0.02
C LYS A 137 -13.94 -12.01 0.30
N LEU A 138 -13.05 -12.75 -0.34
CA LEU A 138 -11.62 -12.62 -0.17
C LEU A 138 -10.93 -12.51 -1.54
N SER A 139 -10.18 -11.44 -1.72
CA SER A 139 -9.26 -11.24 -2.84
C SER A 139 -7.84 -11.31 -2.31
N LEU A 140 -7.23 -12.50 -2.42
CA LEU A 140 -5.82 -12.68 -2.12
C LEU A 140 -4.97 -12.12 -3.26
N TRP A 141 -4.03 -11.26 -2.90
CA TRP A 141 -3.07 -10.73 -3.85
C TRP A 141 -1.79 -11.53 -3.75
N ILE A 142 -1.14 -11.73 -4.90
CA ILE A 142 0.21 -12.27 -4.97
C ILE A 142 1.10 -11.14 -5.45
N ILE A 143 2.21 -10.94 -4.77
CA ILE A 143 3.20 -9.94 -5.16
C ILE A 143 4.02 -10.53 -6.31
N ILE A 144 3.53 -10.35 -7.54
CA ILE A 144 4.30 -10.55 -8.77
C ILE A 144 4.64 -9.16 -9.27
N TYR A 145 5.88 -8.71 -9.10
CA TYR A 145 6.33 -7.53 -9.85
C TYR A 145 6.54 -7.95 -11.30
N TRP A 146 5.62 -7.49 -12.15
CA TRP A 146 5.61 -7.64 -13.59
C TRP A 146 5.97 -6.30 -14.24
N PRO A 147 7.20 -6.07 -14.71
CA PRO A 147 7.38 -5.16 -15.83
C PRO A 147 6.87 -5.91 -17.08
N GLN A 148 6.04 -5.26 -17.90
CA GLN A 148 5.37 -5.86 -19.06
C GLN A 148 6.26 -6.78 -19.90
N THR A 149 5.93 -8.08 -19.91
CA THR A 149 5.98 -9.10 -20.99
C THR A 149 6.42 -10.48 -20.45
N MET A 150 5.69 -11.50 -20.92
CA MET A 150 5.92 -12.95 -20.73
C MET A 150 5.35 -13.61 -19.48
N ALA A 151 4.26 -14.33 -19.75
CA ALA A 151 3.68 -15.38 -18.95
C ALA A 151 4.77 -16.19 -18.25
N CYS A 152 4.56 -16.49 -16.97
CA CYS A 152 5.18 -17.66 -16.38
C CYS A 152 4.46 -18.89 -16.95
N SER A 153 4.64 -19.13 -18.24
CA SER A 153 4.50 -20.43 -18.88
C SER A 153 5.92 -20.91 -19.14
N LYS A 154 6.20 -22.14 -18.71
CA LYS A 154 7.41 -22.88 -19.04
C LYS A 154 7.75 -22.79 -20.53
#